data_AF-A0A370AQF5-F1
#
_entry.id   AF-A0A370AQF5-F1
#
_cell.length_a   1.000
_cell.length_b   1.000
_cell.length_c   1.000
_cell.angle_alpha   90.00
_cell.angle_beta   90.00
_cell.angle_gamma   90.00
#
_symmetry.space_group_name_H-M   'P 1'
#
loop_
_entity.id
_entity.type
_entity.pdbx_description
1 polymer ?
#
loop_
_entity_poly.entity_id
_entity_poly.type
_entity_poly.pdbx_seq_one_letter_code
_entity_poly.pdbx_strand_id
1 'polypeptide(L)'
;MVIMKTNRRSDKNRSEKYSERAGAMLDQFHWEKAESHFLALLESSILTIAEIRDLTWAQLRNSYEGLFIQEKPVTVREEYLEELRTLLKDGEGFYGEELYGSDGSPRLFTKETMKNITKELDQFKG
;
A
#
# COMPACT_ATOMS: atom_id res chain seq x y z
N MET A 1 -23.84 -4.65 23.36
CA MET A 1 -22.56 -4.65 22.60
C MET A 1 -22.82 -5.40 21.30
N VAL A 2 -23.09 -4.68 20.20
CA VAL A 2 -23.40 -5.32 18.92
C VAL A 2 -22.08 -5.73 18.28
N ILE A 3 -21.76 -7.02 18.35
CA ILE A 3 -20.65 -7.59 17.57
C ILE A 3 -21.14 -7.58 16.12
N MET A 4 -20.83 -6.51 15.39
CA MET A 4 -20.91 -6.51 13.93
C MET A 4 -20.00 -7.64 13.44
N LYS A 5 -20.61 -8.78 13.08
CA LYS A 5 -19.91 -9.84 12.36
C LYS A 5 -19.62 -9.30 10.97
N THR A 6 -18.48 -8.65 10.81
CA THR A 6 -17.94 -8.32 9.49
C THR A 6 -17.87 -9.62 8.71
N ASN A 7 -18.65 -9.70 7.65
CA ASN A 7 -18.93 -10.93 6.95
C ASN A 7 -17.66 -11.27 6.16
N ARG A 8 -16.78 -12.13 6.72
CA ARG A 8 -15.42 -12.42 6.18
C ARG A 8 -15.39 -12.74 4.68
N ARG A 9 -16.47 -13.28 4.13
CA ARG A 9 -16.65 -13.57 2.70
C ARG A 9 -16.79 -12.30 1.84
N SER A 10 -17.43 -11.26 2.38
CA SER A 10 -17.59 -9.95 1.75
C SER A 10 -16.27 -9.19 1.70
N ASP A 11 -15.46 -9.23 2.76
CA ASP A 11 -14.17 -8.55 2.81
C ASP A 11 -13.15 -9.20 1.86
N LYS A 12 -13.14 -10.54 1.79
CA LYS A 12 -12.28 -11.28 0.85
C LYS A 12 -12.61 -10.94 -0.61
N ASN A 13 -13.87 -11.04 -1.01
CA ASN A 13 -14.30 -10.69 -2.37
C ASN A 13 -14.01 -9.22 -2.73
N ARG A 14 -14.10 -8.33 -1.74
CA ARG A 14 -13.81 -6.91 -1.93
C ARG A 14 -12.31 -6.67 -2.10
N SER A 15 -11.46 -7.37 -1.36
CA SER A 15 -10.00 -7.31 -1.49
C SER A 15 -9.54 -7.81 -2.86
N GLU A 16 -10.05 -8.96 -3.32
CA GLU A 16 -9.72 -9.51 -4.65
C GLU A 16 -10.13 -8.54 -5.77
N LYS A 17 -11.36 -8.01 -5.70
CA LYS A 17 -11.84 -7.01 -6.67
C LYS A 17 -10.99 -5.75 -6.72
N TYR A 18 -10.55 -5.24 -5.57
CA TYR A 18 -9.70 -4.05 -5.55
C TYR A 18 -8.27 -4.33 -6.03
N SER A 19 -7.76 -5.54 -5.81
CA SER A 19 -6.46 -5.96 -6.35
C SER A 19 -6.45 -5.96 -7.87
N GLU A 20 -7.46 -6.55 -8.51
CA GLU A 20 -7.59 -6.56 -9.97
C GLU A 20 -7.70 -5.14 -10.54
N ARG A 21 -8.51 -4.29 -9.89
CA ARG A 21 -8.64 -2.88 -10.25
C ARG A 21 -7.34 -2.12 -10.11
N ALA A 22 -6.58 -2.37 -9.04
CA ALA A 22 -5.31 -1.71 -8.81
C ALA A 22 -4.30 -2.02 -9.92
N GLY A 23 -4.15 -3.29 -10.30
CA GLY A 23 -3.29 -3.68 -11.42
C GLY A 23 -3.71 -3.01 -12.74
N ALA A 24 -5.00 -3.04 -13.07
CA ALA A 24 -5.52 -2.38 -14.26
C ALA A 24 -5.32 -0.85 -14.25
N MET A 25 -5.44 -0.21 -13.10
CA MET A 25 -5.22 1.24 -12.94
C MET A 25 -3.74 1.60 -13.06
N LEU A 26 -2.82 0.75 -12.56
CA LEU A 26 -1.38 0.91 -12.75
C LEU A 26 -0.98 0.83 -14.23
N ASP A 27 -1.63 -0.06 -14.99
CA ASP A 27 -1.34 -0.25 -16.41
C ASP A 27 -1.91 0.88 -17.30
N GLN A 28 -3.02 1.51 -16.89
CA GLN A 28 -3.77 2.44 -17.73
C GLN A 28 -3.47 3.91 -17.47
N PHE A 29 -2.98 4.28 -16.29
CA PHE A 29 -2.84 5.68 -15.88
C PHE A 29 -1.47 5.97 -15.28
N HIS A 30 -1.10 7.25 -15.34
CA HIS A 30 0.05 7.76 -14.60
C HIS A 30 -0.41 8.26 -13.24
N TRP A 31 0.29 7.83 -12.19
CA TRP A 31 -0.03 8.13 -10.80
C TRP A 31 1.13 8.85 -10.14
N GLU A 32 0.83 9.67 -9.14
CA GLU A 32 1.86 10.20 -8.26
C GLU A 32 2.60 9.06 -7.56
N LYS A 33 3.85 9.33 -7.17
CA LYS A 33 4.77 8.34 -6.59
C LYS A 33 4.14 7.54 -5.43
N ALA A 34 3.55 8.23 -4.45
CA ALA A 34 2.88 7.58 -3.33
C ALA A 34 1.63 6.80 -3.76
N GLU A 35 0.93 7.27 -4.80
CA GLU A 35 -0.32 6.68 -5.26
C GLU A 35 -0.09 5.38 -6.03
N SER A 36 0.92 5.33 -6.89
CA SER A 36 1.33 4.11 -7.58
C SER A 36 1.76 3.02 -6.58
N HIS A 37 2.50 3.38 -5.52
CA HIS A 37 2.93 2.43 -4.50
C HIS A 37 1.77 1.88 -3.67
N PHE A 38 0.78 2.71 -3.35
CA PHE A 38 -0.43 2.23 -2.70
C PHE A 38 -1.16 1.20 -3.57
N LEU A 39 -1.31 1.49 -4.87
CA LEU A 39 -1.95 0.58 -5.82
C LEU A 39 -1.14 -0.72 -5.97
N ALA A 40 0.19 -0.65 -6.02
CA ALA A 40 1.06 -1.83 -6.10
C ALA A 40 0.94 -2.72 -4.85
N LEU A 41 0.88 -2.12 -3.66
CA LEU A 41 0.63 -2.86 -2.43
C LEU A 41 -0.75 -3.52 -2.41
N LEU A 42 -1.75 -2.87 -3.02
CA LEU A 42 -3.10 -3.42 -3.13
C LEU A 42 -3.20 -4.53 -4.18
N GLU A 43 -2.48 -4.40 -5.31
CA GLU A 43 -2.33 -5.42 -6.36
C GLU A 43 -1.72 -6.72 -5.82
N SER A 44 -0.88 -6.64 -4.79
CA SER A 44 -0.30 -7.84 -4.15
C SER A 44 -1.35 -8.80 -3.57
N SER A 45 -2.59 -8.34 -3.33
CA SER A 45 -3.65 -9.07 -2.62
C SER A 45 -3.30 -9.55 -1.20
N ILE A 46 -2.15 -9.14 -0.64
CA ILE A 46 -1.67 -9.60 0.68
C ILE A 46 -2.13 -8.65 1.79
N LEU A 47 -2.26 -7.37 1.47
CA LEU A 47 -2.69 -6.32 2.39
C LEU A 47 -4.08 -5.80 1.99
N THR A 48 -4.93 -5.61 2.99
CA THR A 48 -6.21 -4.90 2.80
C THR A 48 -6.00 -3.39 2.78
N ILE A 49 -6.95 -2.66 2.18
CA ILE A 49 -6.95 -1.18 2.21
C ILE A 49 -6.82 -0.65 3.65
N ALA A 50 -7.45 -1.30 4.64
CA ALA A 50 -7.36 -0.89 6.03
C ALA A 50 -5.94 -1.07 6.60
N GLU A 51 -5.26 -2.16 6.26
CA GLU A 51 -3.87 -2.39 6.66
C GLU A 51 -2.90 -1.41 5.99
N ILE A 52 -3.09 -1.14 4.69
CA ILE A 52 -2.29 -0.15 3.95
C ILE A 52 -2.49 1.25 4.53
N ARG A 53 -3.73 1.60 4.93
CA ARG A 53 -4.08 2.91 5.50
C ARG A 53 -3.35 3.23 6.81
N ASP A 54 -3.14 2.20 7.61
CA ASP A 54 -2.54 2.33 8.94
C ASP A 54 -1.05 1.93 8.95
N LEU A 55 -0.47 1.74 7.76
CA LEU A 55 0.92 1.35 7.57
C LEU A 55 1.89 2.50 7.91
N THR A 56 2.99 2.17 8.59
CA THR A 56 4.10 3.09 8.85
C THR A 56 5.41 2.57 8.26
N TRP A 57 6.38 3.46 8.06
CA TRP A 57 7.71 3.09 7.56
C TRP A 57 8.41 2.04 8.44
N ALA A 58 8.22 2.06 9.77
CA ALA A 58 8.77 1.03 10.68
C ALA A 58 8.31 -0.40 10.38
N GLN A 59 7.14 -0.55 9.74
CA GLN A 59 6.55 -1.85 9.47
C GLN A 59 7.05 -2.46 8.16
N LEU A 60 7.80 -1.70 7.36
CA LEU A 60 8.45 -2.16 6.15
C LEU A 60 9.83 -2.69 6.51
N ARG A 61 10.14 -3.90 6.05
CA ARG A 61 11.45 -4.50 6.18
C ARG A 61 11.88 -5.03 4.83
N ASN A 62 13.01 -4.55 4.35
CA ASN A 62 13.64 -5.13 3.19
C ASN A 62 14.52 -6.31 3.62
N SER A 63 14.44 -7.41 2.87
CA SER A 63 15.27 -8.59 3.05
C SER A 63 15.82 -9.06 1.71
N TYR A 64 16.75 -10.01 1.75
CA TYR A 64 17.23 -10.70 0.54
C TYR A 64 16.08 -11.41 -0.21
N GLU A 65 15.11 -11.95 0.53
CA GLU A 65 13.97 -12.70 -0.02
C GLU A 65 12.85 -11.79 -0.56
N GLY A 66 12.93 -10.47 -0.32
CA GLY A 66 11.94 -9.50 -0.78
C GLY A 66 11.51 -8.50 0.29
N LEU A 67 10.37 -7.86 0.04
CA LEU A 67 9.75 -6.90 0.95
C LEU A 67 8.85 -7.62 1.94
N PHE A 68 9.04 -7.34 3.22
CA PHE A 68 8.17 -7.79 4.29
C PHE A 68 7.43 -6.60 4.89
N ILE A 69 6.11 -6.74 5.05
CA ILE A 69 5.25 -5.72 5.64
C ILE A 69 4.44 -6.38 6.75
N GLN A 70 4.57 -5.88 7.99
CA GLN A 70 3.90 -6.49 9.16
C GLN A 70 4.16 -8.01 9.26
N GLU A 71 5.40 -8.43 9.03
CA GLU A 71 5.84 -9.85 9.02
C GLU A 71 5.22 -10.72 7.92
N LYS A 72 4.49 -10.13 6.96
CA LYS A 72 3.98 -10.81 5.77
C LYS A 72 4.93 -10.57 4.61
N PRO A 73 5.37 -11.61 3.87
CA PRO A 73 6.05 -11.39 2.61
C PRO A 73 5.07 -10.74 1.64
N VAL A 74 5.46 -9.63 1.00
CA VAL A 74 4.64 -8.90 0.02
C VAL A 74 5.34 -8.91 -1.32
N THR A 75 4.63 -9.38 -2.34
CA THR A 75 5.10 -9.38 -3.73
C THR A 75 4.49 -8.21 -4.47
N VAL A 76 5.33 -7.30 -4.95
CA VAL A 76 4.96 -6.19 -5.85
C VAL A 76 5.82 -6.25 -7.10
N ARG A 77 5.47 -5.48 -8.14
CA ARG A 77 6.29 -5.38 -9.36
C ARG A 77 7.68 -4.83 -9.04
N GLU A 78 8.67 -5.20 -9.85
CA GLU A 78 10.09 -4.95 -9.57
C GLU A 78 10.40 -3.47 -9.43
N GLU A 79 9.80 -2.61 -10.26
CA GLU A 79 9.97 -1.17 -10.23
C GLU A 79 9.57 -0.55 -8.88
N TYR A 80 8.45 -0.99 -8.30
CA TYR A 80 7.99 -0.50 -7.00
C TYR A 80 8.80 -1.08 -5.83
N LEU A 81 9.31 -2.30 -5.99
CA LEU A 81 10.19 -2.92 -5.02
C LEU A 81 11.53 -2.16 -4.93
N GLU A 82 12.16 -1.89 -6.07
CA GLU A 82 13.43 -1.17 -6.14
C GLU A 82 13.31 0.26 -5.60
N GLU A 83 12.18 0.91 -5.89
CA GLU A 83 11.93 2.26 -5.41
C GLU A 83 11.71 2.29 -3.88
N LEU A 84 10.91 1.39 -3.32
CA LEU A 84 10.77 1.24 -1.86
C LEU A 84 12.10 0.95 -1.18
N ARG A 85 12.94 0.12 -1.78
CA ARG A 85 14.29 -0.17 -1.27
C ARG A 85 15.17 1.07 -1.26
N THR A 86 15.05 1.91 -2.29
CA THR A 86 15.78 3.17 -2.39
C THR A 86 15.33 4.13 -1.29
N LEU A 87 14.03 4.31 -1.09
CA LEU A 87 13.48 5.17 -0.04
C LEU A 87 13.91 4.72 1.37
N LEU A 88 13.81 3.41 1.64
CA LEU A 88 14.27 2.86 2.91
C LEU A 88 15.78 3.04 3.12
N LYS A 89 16.58 2.95 2.06
CA LYS A 89 18.03 3.13 2.13
C LYS A 89 18.40 4.59 2.36
N ASP A 90 17.82 5.49 1.57
CA ASP A 90 18.12 6.93 1.58
C ASP A 90 17.54 7.61 2.82
N GLY A 91 16.53 7.00 3.45
CA GLY A 91 15.91 7.51 4.67
C GLY A 91 14.97 8.67 4.41
N GLU A 92 14.44 8.78 3.20
CA GLU A 92 13.49 9.81 2.79
C GLU A 92 12.19 9.12 2.34
N GLY A 93 11.07 9.50 2.93
CA GLY A 93 9.76 8.96 2.59
C GLY A 93 9.20 9.55 1.29
N PHE A 94 7.95 9.21 0.98
CA PHE A 94 7.31 9.65 -0.27
C PHE A 94 7.06 11.15 -0.34
N TYR A 95 6.99 11.82 0.82
CA TYR A 95 6.63 13.23 0.94
C TYR A 95 7.82 14.08 1.43
N GLY A 96 9.04 13.55 1.33
CA GLY A 96 10.27 14.21 1.77
C GLY A 96 10.50 14.15 3.28
N GLU A 97 9.77 13.30 4.01
CA GLU A 97 9.95 13.11 5.45
C GLU A 97 11.20 12.28 5.77
N GLU A 98 11.96 12.66 6.79
CA GLU A 98 13.13 11.91 7.24
C GLU A 98 12.72 10.68 8.07
N LEU A 99 13.18 9.50 7.67
CA LEU A 99 12.80 8.23 8.28
C LEU A 99 13.67 7.86 9.48
N TYR A 100 14.96 8.23 9.46
CA TYR A 100 15.93 7.87 10.50
C TYR A 100 15.91 8.80 11.73
N GLY A 101 15.26 9.98 11.62
CA GLY A 101 15.05 10.93 12.72
C GLY A 101 13.74 10.72 13.49
N SER A 102 12.85 9.88 12.96
CA SER A 102 11.61 9.47 13.61
C SER A 102 11.78 8.06 14.19
N ASP A 103 11.04 7.73 15.24
CA ASP A 103 10.81 6.37 15.74
C ASP A 103 10.14 5.42 14.70
N GLY A 104 10.18 5.75 13.41
CA GLY A 104 9.48 5.06 12.33
C GLY A 104 7.95 5.14 12.41
N SER A 105 7.43 6.09 13.20
CA SER A 105 5.99 6.43 13.29
C SER A 105 5.35 7.12 12.08
N PRO A 106 6.06 7.74 11.09
CA PRO A 106 5.37 8.39 10.00
C PRO A 106 4.61 7.36 9.19
N ARG A 107 3.36 7.72 8.86
CA ARG A 107 2.51 6.89 8.01
C ARG A 107 3.10 6.84 6.61
N LEU A 108 3.01 5.69 5.98
CA LEU A 108 3.48 5.50 4.61
C LEU A 108 2.70 6.38 3.63
N PHE A 109 1.41 6.58 3.87
CA PHE A 109 0.53 7.36 3.01
C PHE A 109 -0.20 8.44 3.81
N THR A 110 -0.28 9.64 3.25
CA THR A 110 -1.06 10.75 3.83
C THR A 110 -2.55 10.51 3.68
N LYS A 111 -3.36 11.21 4.51
CA LYS A 111 -4.83 11.18 4.40
C LYS A 111 -5.32 11.63 3.01
N GLU A 112 -4.59 12.50 2.36
CA GLU A 112 -4.92 13.02 1.04
C GLU A 112 -4.73 11.96 -0.05
N THR A 113 -3.54 11.35 -0.12
CA THR A 113 -3.26 10.21 -1.02
C THR A 113 -4.30 9.11 -0.85
N MET A 114 -4.63 8.73 0.38
CA MET A 114 -5.63 7.70 0.65
C MET A 114 -7.02 8.11 0.14
N LYS A 115 -7.42 9.37 0.34
CA LYS A 115 -8.72 9.87 -0.12
C LYS A 115 -8.81 9.87 -1.64
N ASN A 116 -7.75 10.29 -2.33
CA ASN A 116 -7.71 10.34 -3.78
C ASN A 116 -7.81 8.95 -4.38
N ILE A 117 -6.93 8.04 -3.97
CA ILE A 117 -6.87 6.69 -4.54
C ILE A 117 -8.14 5.88 -4.24
N THR A 118 -8.66 5.95 -3.02
CA THR A 118 -9.88 5.20 -2.68
C THR A 118 -11.08 5.69 -3.47
N LYS A 119 -11.18 6.99 -3.74
CA LYS A 119 -12.21 7.55 -4.62
C LYS A 119 -12.07 7.01 -6.05
N GLU A 120 -10.86 7.01 -6.61
CA GLU A 120 -10.61 6.48 -7.95
C GLU A 120 -10.89 4.97 -8.04
N LEU A 121 -10.44 4.17 -7.06
CA LEU A 121 -10.72 2.73 -6.97
C LEU A 121 -12.23 2.40 -6.92
N ASP A 122 -13.02 3.23 -6.23
CA ASP A 122 -14.47 3.05 -6.14
C ASP A 122 -15.18 3.42 -7.45
N GLN A 123 -14.70 4.47 -8.13
CA GLN A 123 -15.25 4.95 -9.41
C GLN A 123 -14.81 4.11 -10.61
N PHE A 124 -13.65 3.46 -10.53
CA PHE A 124 -13.10 2.66 -11.60
C PHE A 124 -14.00 1.45 -11.89
N LYS A 125 -14.48 1.39 -13.13
CA LYS A 125 -15.24 0.28 -13.70
C LYS A 125 -14.37 -0.43 -14.72
N GLY A 126 -13.19 -0.87 -14.28
CA GLY A 126 -12.43 -1.92 -14.97
C GLY A 126 -13.19 -3.23 -14.96
#